data_AF-A0A7S1EWU3-F1
#
_entry.id   AF-A0A7S1EWU3-F1
#
_cell.length_a   1.000
_cell.length_b   1.000
_cell.length_c   1.000
_cell.angle_alpha   90.00
_cell.angle_beta   90.00
_cell.angle_gamma   90.00
#
_symmetry.space_group_name_H-M   'P 1'
#
loop_
_entity.id
_entity.type
_entity.pdbx_description
1 polymer ?
#
loop_
_entity_poly.entity_id
_entity_poly.type
_entity_poly.pdbx_seq_one_letter_code
_entity_poly.pdbx_strand_id
1 'polypeptide(L)'
;DVPYSGIMAIPPFNGMIPNGTIFWSADYIFNEAGFKICRTNESATVTTTIYQAPNISDQSYNEFWGVKEGDCYMDTAGCIASPNYPQEYEDKHVCLIGVTDLWDGASIDVSAFSTELDWDFLYVNDVGYSGNELYSRALQG
;
A
#
# COMPACT_ATOMS: atom_id res chain seq x y z
N ASP A 1 7.44 -6.71 14.41
CA ASP A 1 6.74 -8.01 14.39
C ASP A 1 5.28 -7.80 14.06
N VAL A 2 4.90 -7.96 12.79
CA VAL A 2 3.49 -7.99 12.39
C VAL A 2 2.99 -9.40 12.73
N PRO A 3 1.84 -9.57 13.42
CA PRO A 3 1.31 -10.88 13.74
C PRO A 3 0.75 -11.53 12.48
N TYR A 4 1.62 -12.14 11.68
CA TYR A 4 1.24 -12.85 10.48
C TYR A 4 0.27 -13.99 10.82
N SER A 5 -0.95 -13.90 10.29
CA SER A 5 -2.02 -14.89 10.50
C SER A 5 -1.88 -16.15 9.64
N GLY A 6 -0.95 -16.16 8.67
CA GLY A 6 -0.82 -17.27 7.71
C GLY A 6 -1.62 -17.10 6.42
N ILE A 7 -2.49 -16.09 6.34
CA ILE A 7 -3.43 -15.97 5.20
C ILE A 7 -2.76 -15.19 4.07
N MET A 8 -2.69 -15.85 2.90
CA MET A 8 -2.22 -15.28 1.63
C MET A 8 -3.38 -15.16 0.65
N ALA A 9 -3.40 -14.09 -0.14
CA ALA A 9 -4.43 -13.81 -1.14
C ALA A 9 -3.84 -13.15 -2.39
N ILE A 10 -4.61 -13.11 -3.47
CA ILE A 10 -4.22 -12.48 -4.74
C ILE A 10 -5.00 -11.16 -4.89
N PRO A 11 -4.38 -10.07 -5.38
CA PRO A 11 -5.07 -8.81 -5.69
C PRO A 11 -6.20 -8.99 -6.74
N PRO A 12 -7.03 -7.97 -6.99
CA PRO A 12 -7.13 -6.71 -6.24
C PRO A 12 -8.02 -6.88 -5.00
N PHE A 13 -7.73 -6.09 -3.96
CA PHE A 13 -8.51 -6.02 -2.71
C PHE A 13 -9.25 -4.68 -2.59
N ASN A 14 -9.80 -4.20 -3.71
CA ASN A 14 -10.63 -2.99 -3.77
C ASN A 14 -11.77 -3.06 -2.75
N GLY A 15 -12.01 -1.97 -2.03
CA GLY A 15 -13.03 -1.90 -0.99
C GLY A 15 -12.56 -2.35 0.40
N MET A 16 -11.29 -2.78 0.54
CA MET A 16 -10.73 -3.11 1.85
C MET A 16 -10.60 -1.87 2.73
N ILE A 17 -11.16 -1.92 3.95
CA ILE A 17 -11.00 -0.88 4.97
C ILE A 17 -9.84 -1.30 5.88
N PRO A 18 -8.71 -0.58 5.88
CA PRO A 18 -7.61 -0.83 6.82
C PRO A 18 -8.06 -0.63 8.27
N ASN A 19 -7.69 -1.56 9.13
CA ASN A 19 -7.94 -1.49 10.58
C ASN A 19 -6.65 -1.24 11.39
N GLY A 20 -5.55 -0.95 10.69
CA GLY A 20 -4.24 -0.80 11.30
C GLY A 20 -3.18 -0.44 10.27
N THR A 21 -1.92 -0.65 10.67
CA THR A 21 -0.77 -0.43 9.80
C THR A 21 -0.76 -1.40 8.63
N ILE A 22 -0.38 -0.88 7.46
CA ILE A 22 -0.13 -1.65 6.25
C ILE A 22 1.39 -1.86 6.14
N PHE A 23 1.84 -3.04 5.71
CA PHE A 23 3.26 -3.36 5.61
C PHE A 23 3.59 -3.94 4.24
N TRP A 24 4.67 -3.48 3.62
CA TRP A 24 5.21 -4.00 2.37
C TRP A 24 6.59 -4.62 2.60
N SER A 25 6.85 -5.77 1.98
CA SER A 25 8.18 -6.36 1.89
C SER A 25 8.38 -7.07 0.57
N ALA A 26 9.45 -6.69 -0.13
CA ALA A 26 10.06 -7.50 -1.18
C ALA A 26 11.07 -8.50 -0.58
N ASP A 27 11.30 -9.60 -1.27
CA ASP A 27 12.23 -10.65 -0.92
C ASP A 27 13.65 -10.34 -1.45
N TYR A 28 14.48 -11.35 -1.76
CA TYR A 28 15.85 -11.18 -2.20
C TYR A 28 16.05 -11.22 -3.73
N ILE A 29 15.07 -11.65 -4.55
CA ILE A 29 15.22 -11.82 -6.02
C ILE A 29 13.87 -11.75 -6.76
N PHE A 30 13.91 -11.27 -8.02
CA PHE A 30 12.76 -11.13 -8.93
C PHE A 30 11.79 -10.01 -8.51
N ASN A 31 11.89 -8.89 -9.22
CA ASN A 31 11.08 -7.73 -8.96
C ASN A 31 10.09 -7.49 -10.11
N GLU A 32 8.96 -6.90 -9.78
CA GLU A 32 7.91 -6.51 -10.71
C GLU A 32 7.61 -5.01 -10.57
N ALA A 33 6.68 -4.47 -11.35
CA ALA A 33 6.34 -3.04 -11.32
C ALA A 33 5.87 -2.53 -9.94
N GLY A 34 5.48 -3.42 -9.04
CA GLY A 34 5.09 -3.11 -7.67
C GLY A 34 3.61 -2.75 -7.50
N PHE A 35 3.29 -1.93 -6.51
CA PHE A 35 1.91 -1.58 -6.19
C PHE A 35 1.69 -0.06 -6.16
N LYS A 36 0.44 0.31 -6.40
CA LYS A 36 -0.09 1.64 -6.10
C LYS A 36 -1.49 1.52 -5.52
N ILE A 37 -1.66 2.03 -4.30
CA ILE A 37 -2.92 2.03 -3.55
C ILE A 37 -3.33 3.45 -3.17
N CYS A 38 -4.63 3.72 -3.22
CA CYS A 38 -5.22 5.02 -2.94
C CYS A 38 -6.33 4.87 -1.88
N ARG A 39 -6.57 5.91 -1.08
CA ARG A 39 -7.80 6.01 -0.29
C ARG A 39 -8.95 6.37 -1.23
N THR A 40 -10.09 5.70 -1.13
CA THR A 40 -11.30 6.13 -1.85
C THR A 40 -11.73 7.49 -1.33
N ASN A 41 -11.99 8.43 -2.24
CA ASN A 41 -12.59 9.71 -1.91
C ASN A 41 -14.05 9.50 -1.50
N GLU A 42 -14.28 9.08 -0.25
CA GLU A 42 -15.61 9.22 0.34
C GLU A 42 -15.86 10.71 0.56
N SER A 43 -17.10 11.13 0.31
CA SER A 43 -17.55 12.53 0.15
C SER A 43 -17.42 13.39 1.42
N ALA A 44 -16.25 13.44 2.01
CA ALA A 44 -15.87 14.41 3.02
C ALA A 44 -15.35 15.65 2.27
N THR A 45 -16.01 16.78 2.47
CA THR A 45 -15.48 18.11 2.16
C THR A 45 -14.28 18.37 3.07
N VAL A 46 -13.12 17.85 2.67
CA VAL A 46 -11.90 17.96 3.45
C VAL A 46 -11.19 19.23 3.02
N THR A 47 -11.12 20.18 3.96
CA THR A 47 -10.31 21.38 3.79
C THR A 47 -8.88 20.96 4.09
N THR A 48 -8.05 20.80 3.05
CA THR A 48 -6.64 20.44 3.17
C THR A 48 -5.94 21.44 4.09
N THR A 49 -5.77 21.09 5.35
CA THR A 49 -4.89 21.80 6.27
C THR A 49 -3.57 21.06 6.20
N ILE A 50 -2.61 21.63 5.49
CA ILE A 50 -1.24 21.12 5.50
C ILE A 50 -0.75 21.14 6.96
N TYR A 51 -0.79 20.00 7.65
CA TYR A 51 -0.12 19.85 8.94
C TYR A 51 1.37 19.77 8.66
N GLN A 52 2.03 20.92 8.74
CA GLN A 52 3.48 21.02 8.60
C GLN A 52 4.12 20.50 9.88
N ALA A 53 4.54 19.24 9.88
CA ALA A 53 5.49 18.75 10.87
C ALA A 53 6.77 19.61 10.80
N PRO A 54 7.42 19.93 11.94
CA PRO A 54 8.58 20.80 11.91
C PRO A 54 9.79 20.04 11.34
N ASN A 55 10.12 20.32 10.08
CA ASN A 55 11.29 19.90 9.31
C ASN A 55 11.39 18.43 8.87
N ILE A 56 10.79 18.03 7.73
CA ILE A 56 11.33 17.04 6.79
C ILE A 56 10.89 17.40 5.36
N SER A 57 11.82 17.45 4.41
CA SER A 57 11.60 17.80 3.00
C SER A 57 11.03 16.65 2.15
N ASP A 58 10.17 15.81 2.72
CA ASP A 58 9.68 14.61 2.04
C ASP A 58 8.15 14.50 2.20
N GLN A 59 7.46 14.39 1.07
CA GLN A 59 6.01 14.39 0.93
C GLN A 59 5.45 13.00 1.26
N SER A 60 5.70 12.46 2.46
CA SER A 60 5.37 11.06 2.77
C SER A 60 4.00 10.84 3.42
N TYR A 61 3.22 11.91 3.72
CA TYR A 61 1.97 11.77 4.49
C TYR A 61 0.91 12.83 4.17
N ASN A 62 -0.35 12.46 4.39
CA ASN A 62 -1.48 13.38 4.53
C ASN A 62 -2.23 13.09 5.85
N GLU A 63 -3.36 13.76 6.07
CA GLU A 63 -4.16 13.61 7.29
C GLU A 63 -4.75 12.21 7.50
N PHE A 64 -4.90 11.41 6.45
CA PHE A 64 -5.52 10.08 6.48
C PHE A 64 -4.51 8.95 6.65
N TRP A 65 -3.36 9.07 6.00
CA TRP A 65 -2.33 8.02 5.98
C TRP A 65 -0.99 8.52 5.45
N GLY A 66 0.04 7.68 5.53
CA GLY A 66 1.33 7.92 4.89
C GLY A 66 2.42 6.91 5.24
N VAL A 67 3.59 7.05 4.62
CA VAL A 67 4.72 6.12 4.76
C VAL A 67 5.49 6.41 6.03
N LYS A 68 5.19 5.66 7.10
CA LYS A 68 5.85 5.73 8.43
C LYS A 68 7.35 5.49 8.35
N GLU A 69 7.76 4.44 7.65
CA GLU A 69 9.16 4.00 7.55
C GLU A 69 9.41 3.31 6.20
N GLY A 70 10.66 3.30 5.76
CA GLY A 70 11.10 2.56 4.58
C GLY A 70 10.93 3.31 3.25
N ASP A 71 10.89 2.55 2.16
CA ASP A 71 11.25 3.04 0.83
C ASP A 71 10.07 3.52 0.00
N CYS A 72 8.84 3.19 0.40
CA CYS A 72 7.63 3.61 -0.31
C CYS A 72 7.51 5.14 -0.32
N TYR A 73 6.69 5.66 -1.22
CA TYR A 73 6.42 7.10 -1.28
C TYR A 73 4.93 7.37 -1.48
N MET A 74 4.51 8.56 -1.09
CA MET A 74 3.19 9.09 -1.44
C MET A 74 3.32 10.00 -2.66
N ASP A 75 2.48 9.78 -3.67
CA ASP A 75 2.44 10.64 -4.85
C ASP A 75 1.62 11.92 -4.62
N THR A 76 1.61 12.81 -5.61
CA THR A 76 0.88 14.08 -5.53
C THR A 76 -0.64 13.93 -5.50
N ALA A 77 -1.18 12.74 -5.78
CA ALA A 77 -2.59 12.41 -5.65
C ALA A 77 -2.94 11.85 -4.26
N GLY A 78 -1.95 11.67 -3.38
CA GLY A 78 -2.15 11.10 -2.04
C GLY A 78 -2.22 9.58 -2.02
N CYS A 79 -1.84 8.92 -3.12
CA CYS A 79 -1.73 7.46 -3.20
C CYS A 79 -0.33 7.03 -2.76
N ILE A 80 -0.25 5.87 -2.11
CA ILE A 80 1.04 5.29 -1.71
C ILE A 80 1.44 4.21 -2.71
N ALA A 81 2.70 4.25 -3.12
CA ALA A 81 3.27 3.29 -4.07
C ALA A 81 4.56 2.67 -3.55
N SER A 82 4.87 1.48 -4.06
CA SER A 82 6.18 0.86 -3.89
C SER A 82 7.27 1.75 -4.48
N PRO A 83 8.53 1.60 -4.05
CA PRO A 83 9.64 2.37 -4.62
C PRO A 83 9.73 2.19 -6.13
N ASN A 84 10.18 3.24 -6.82
CA ASN A 84 10.36 3.28 -8.28
C ASN A 84 9.10 3.14 -9.15
N TYR A 85 7.93 2.83 -8.58
CA TYR A 85 6.69 2.65 -9.34
C TYR A 85 6.47 3.80 -10.35
N PRO A 86 6.14 3.51 -11.64
CA PRO A 86 5.74 2.22 -12.21
C PRO A 86 6.91 1.35 -12.70
N GLN A 87 8.17 1.70 -12.40
CA GLN A 87 9.30 0.82 -12.63
C GLN A 87 9.42 -0.22 -11.52
N GLU A 88 10.25 -1.23 -11.75
CA GLU A 88 10.47 -2.30 -10.80
C GLU A 88 11.01 -1.78 -9.46
N TYR A 89 10.49 -2.34 -8.36
CA TYR A 89 11.15 -2.20 -7.06
C TYR A 89 12.49 -2.96 -7.06
N GLU A 90 13.32 -2.72 -6.05
CA GLU A 90 14.58 -3.45 -5.85
C GLU A 90 14.43 -4.46 -4.72
N ASP A 91 15.36 -5.41 -4.68
CA ASP A 91 15.44 -6.45 -3.67
C ASP A 91 15.40 -5.83 -2.26
N LYS A 92 14.61 -6.43 -1.36
CA LYS A 92 14.48 -6.08 0.06
C LYS A 92 13.92 -4.69 0.34
N HIS A 93 13.33 -4.03 -0.65
CA HIS A 93 12.56 -2.83 -0.37
C HIS A 93 11.42 -3.14 0.59
N VAL A 94 11.31 -2.32 1.63
CA VAL A 94 10.31 -2.49 2.68
C VAL A 94 9.67 -1.15 2.99
N CYS A 95 8.41 -1.16 3.40
CA CYS A 95 7.84 0.04 4.01
C CYS A 95 6.71 -0.26 4.98
N LEU A 96 6.54 0.65 5.93
CA LEU A 96 5.47 0.65 6.90
C LEU A 96 4.58 1.85 6.62
N ILE A 97 3.29 1.62 6.44
CA ILE A 97 2.30 2.64 6.14
C ILE A 97 1.40 2.82 7.35
N GLY A 98 1.32 4.05 7.83
CA GLY A 98 0.43 4.46 8.91
C GLY A 98 -0.92 4.87 8.37
N VAL A 99 -2.00 4.34 8.97
CA VAL A 99 -3.37 4.81 8.80
C VAL A 99 -3.77 5.57 10.07
N THR A 100 -4.43 6.72 9.92
CA THR A 100 -4.86 7.57 11.03
C THR A 100 -6.34 7.33 11.38
N ASP A 101 -6.77 7.83 12.54
CA ASP A 101 -8.17 7.78 12.96
C ASP A 101 -9.09 8.60 12.03
N LEU A 102 -8.54 9.49 11.19
CA LEU A 102 -9.29 10.28 10.21
C LEU A 102 -9.67 9.48 8.96
N TRP A 103 -9.21 8.22 8.84
CA TRP A 103 -9.53 7.34 7.72
C TRP A 103 -11.04 7.20 7.50
N ASP A 104 -11.82 7.23 8.58
CA ASP A 104 -13.29 7.37 8.63
C ASP A 104 -14.05 6.41 7.69
N GLY A 105 -13.73 5.11 7.78
CA GLY A 105 -14.47 4.07 7.05
C GLY A 105 -14.23 4.03 5.54
N ALA A 106 -13.41 4.92 4.99
CA ALA A 106 -13.01 4.85 3.59
C ALA A 106 -12.35 3.50 3.28
N SER A 107 -12.26 3.17 2.00
CA SER A 107 -11.64 1.93 1.55
C SER A 107 -10.38 2.19 0.73
N ILE A 108 -9.61 1.13 0.49
CA ILE A 108 -8.52 1.14 -0.47
C ILE A 108 -9.09 0.94 -1.88
N ASP A 109 -8.60 1.76 -2.80
CA ASP A 109 -8.64 1.56 -4.24
C ASP A 109 -7.23 1.13 -4.73
N VAL A 110 -7.14 -0.03 -5.36
CA VAL A 110 -5.91 -0.60 -5.90
C VAL A 110 -5.78 -0.16 -7.35
N SER A 111 -4.99 0.89 -7.58
CA SER A 111 -4.74 1.41 -8.92
C SER A 111 -3.84 0.50 -9.75
N ALA A 112 -2.88 -0.17 -9.11
CA ALA A 112 -2.03 -1.16 -9.74
C ALA A 112 -1.46 -2.13 -8.71
N PHE A 113 -1.25 -3.38 -9.13
CA PHE A 113 -0.62 -4.40 -8.31
C PHE A 113 0.02 -5.47 -9.19
N SER A 114 1.35 -5.52 -9.17
CA SER A 114 2.16 -6.56 -9.80
C SER A 114 3.40 -6.80 -8.95
N THR A 115 3.42 -7.91 -8.20
CA THR A 115 4.52 -8.32 -7.34
C THR A 115 4.86 -9.78 -7.59
N GLU A 116 6.02 -10.26 -7.14
CA GLU A 116 6.34 -11.67 -7.21
C GLU A 116 5.31 -12.49 -6.42
N LEU A 117 4.65 -13.44 -7.11
CA LEU A 117 3.62 -14.28 -6.52
C LEU A 117 4.23 -15.17 -5.44
N ASP A 118 3.58 -15.21 -4.27
CA ASP A 118 3.95 -16.00 -3.09
C ASP A 118 5.27 -15.60 -2.37
N TRP A 119 5.92 -14.50 -2.76
CA TRP A 119 7.18 -14.06 -2.15
C TRP A 119 7.15 -12.59 -1.73
N ASP A 120 6.59 -11.72 -2.56
CA ASP A 120 6.54 -10.28 -2.31
C ASP A 120 5.15 -9.83 -1.89
N PHE A 121 5.04 -9.37 -0.65
CA PHE A 121 3.76 -9.23 0.03
C PHE A 121 3.47 -7.80 0.49
N LEU A 122 2.28 -7.32 0.11
CA LEU A 122 1.62 -6.21 0.78
C LEU A 122 0.61 -6.76 1.79
N TYR A 123 0.82 -6.45 3.07
CA TYR A 123 -0.03 -6.88 4.16
C TYR A 123 -1.05 -5.81 4.52
N VAL A 124 -2.33 -6.16 4.44
CA VAL A 124 -3.45 -5.31 4.87
C VAL A 124 -4.38 -6.17 5.73
N ASN A 125 -4.69 -5.72 6.95
CA ASN A 125 -5.53 -6.44 7.90
C ASN A 125 -5.05 -7.90 8.14
N ASP A 126 -3.75 -8.09 8.35
CA ASP A 126 -3.09 -9.38 8.58
C ASP A 126 -3.19 -10.41 7.41
N VAL A 127 -3.60 -9.97 6.22
CA VAL A 127 -3.61 -10.77 4.98
C VAL A 127 -2.50 -10.28 4.05
N GLY A 128 -1.65 -11.20 3.60
CA GLY A 128 -0.59 -10.92 2.63
C GLY A 128 -1.08 -11.07 1.20
N TYR A 129 -0.95 -10.00 0.41
CA TYR A 129 -1.30 -9.99 -1.02
C TYR A 129 -0.05 -10.02 -1.89
N SER A 130 -0.03 -10.91 -2.88
CA SER A 130 1.06 -11.04 -3.86
C SER A 130 0.55 -11.40 -5.25
N GLY A 131 1.37 -11.21 -6.28
CA GLY A 131 1.01 -11.51 -7.67
C GLY A 131 0.37 -10.32 -8.40
N ASN A 132 -0.61 -10.58 -9.27
CA ASN A 132 -1.23 -9.60 -10.14
C ASN A 132 -2.65 -10.03 -10.55
N GLU A 133 -3.41 -9.14 -11.21
CA GLU A 133 -4.78 -9.43 -11.66
C GLU A 133 -4.92 -10.61 -12.63
N LEU A 134 -3.88 -10.93 -13.40
CA LEU A 134 -3.94 -12.05 -14.36
C LEU A 134 -4.00 -13.38 -13.60
N TYR A 135 -3.25 -13.51 -12.50
CA TYR A 135 -3.34 -14.69 -11.62
C TYR A 135 -4.74 -14.84 -11.03
N SER A 136 -5.36 -13.74 -10.59
CA SER A 136 -6.72 -13.78 -10.00
C SER A 136 -7.75 -14.27 -11.00
N ARG A 137 -7.63 -13.87 -12.27
CA ARG A 137 -8.51 -14.33 -13.35
C ARG A 137 -8.30 -15.79 -13.69
N ALA A 138 -7.06 -16.27 -13.63
CA ALA A 138 -6.73 -17.67 -13.92
C ALA A 138 -7.28 -18.65 -12.87
N LEU A 139 -7.38 -18.24 -11.60
CA LEU A 139 -7.92 -19.09 -10.52
C LEU A 139 -9.46 -19.11 -10.44
N GLN A 140 -10.14 -18.26 -11.20
CA GLN A 140 -11.61 -18.18 -11.24
C GLN A 140 -12.22 -18.97 -12.40
N GLY A 141 -11.39 -19.64 -13.22
CA GLY A 141 -11.80 -20.53 -14.32
C GLY A 141 -11.57 -22.00 -14.00
#